data_AF-G7YWK0-F1
#
_entry.id   AF-G7YWK0-F1
#
_cell.length_a   1.000
_cell.length_b   1.000
_cell.length_c   1.000
_cell.angle_alpha   90.00
_cell.angle_beta   90.00
_cell.angle_gamma   90.00
#
_symmetry.space_group_name_H-M   'P 1'
#
loop_
_entity.id
_entity.type
_entity.pdbx_description
1 polymer ?
#
loop_
_entity_poly.entity_id
_entity_poly.type
_entity_poly.pdbx_seq_one_letter_code
_entity_poly.pdbx_strand_id
1 'polypeptide(L)' 'MRHNRELRGTLHAFDSHLNMILGNAEETVTTLEIDEETFEEVYKVISLFP' A
#
# COMPACT_ATOMS: atom_id res chain seq x y z
N MET A 1 -2.07 -5.96 2.01
CA MET A 1 -1.96 -5.63 3.46
C MET A 1 -3.26 -4.99 3.94
N ARG A 2 -3.45 -4.84 5.26
CA ARG A 2 -4.69 -4.27 5.82
C ARG A 2 -5.00 -2.91 5.16
N HIS A 3 -6.27 -2.62 4.92
CA HIS A 3 -6.74 -1.34 4.37
C HIS A 3 -6.20 -0.98 2.98
N ASN A 4 -6.20 -1.92 2.03
CA ASN A 4 -5.80 -1.69 0.63
C ASN A 4 -4.37 -1.12 0.47
N ARG A 5 -3.47 -1.54 1.36
CA ARG A 5 -2.05 -1.21 1.31
C ARG A 5 -1.26 -2.39 0.77
N GLU A 6 -0.19 -2.14 0.05
CA GLU A 6 0.72 -3.15 -0.46
C GLU A 6 2.16 -2.71 -0.15
N LEU A 7 3.01 -3.62 0.33
CA LEU A 7 4.44 -3.37 0.48
C LEU A 7 5.19 -4.25 -0.51
N ARG A 8 6.10 -3.64 -1.26
CA ARG A 8 7.04 -4.30 -2.16
C ARG A 8 8.45 -3.97 -1.71
N GLY A 9 9.37 -4.91 -1.78
CA GLY A 9 10.74 -4.68 -1.35
C GLY A 9 11.55 -5.97 -1.28
N THR A 10 12.82 -5.86 -0.95
CA THR A 10 13.70 -7.02 -0.75
C THR A 10 13.52 -7.55 0.67
N LEU A 11 13.03 -8.79 0.82
CA LEU A 11 12.90 -9.43 2.12
C LEU A 11 14.28 -9.84 2.68
N HIS A 12 14.73 -9.19 3.75
CA HIS A 12 16.00 -9.49 4.40
C HIS A 12 15.85 -10.50 5.55
N ALA A 13 14.76 -10.41 6.33
CA ALA A 13 14.49 -11.30 7.45
C ALA A 13 13.00 -11.33 7.79
N PHE A 14 12.56 -12.40 8.44
CA PHE A 14 11.24 -12.52 9.06
C PHE A 14 11.27 -13.46 10.28
N ASP A 15 10.23 -13.43 11.11
CA ASP A 15 10.06 -14.32 12.26
C ASP A 15 8.74 -15.10 12.22
N SER A 16 8.48 -15.91 13.25
CA SER A 16 7.25 -16.73 13.36
C SER A 16 5.96 -15.92 13.51
N HIS A 17 6.05 -14.64 13.86
CA HIS A 17 4.91 -13.74 13.96
C HIS A 17 4.62 -13.00 12.64
N LEU A 18 5.40 -13.29 11.59
CA LEU A 18 5.36 -12.61 10.29
C LEU A 18 5.76 -11.13 10.38
N ASN A 19 6.57 -10.78 11.39
CA ASN A 19 7.32 -9.53 11.30
C ASN A 19 8.30 -9.65 10.13
N MET A 20 8.43 -8.60 9.32
CA MET A 20 9.28 -8.60 8.13
C MET A 20 10.22 -7.40 8.15
N ILE A 21 11.48 -7.63 7.79
CA ILE A 21 12.47 -6.58 7.51
C ILE A 21 12.61 -6.51 5.99
N LEU A 22 12.13 -5.41 5.39
CA LEU A 22 12.22 -5.16 3.95
C LEU A 22 13.25 -4.05 3.67
N GLY A 23 14.19 -4.32 2.77
CA GLY A 23 15.06 -3.30 2.15
C GLY A 23 14.41 -2.71 0.91
N ASN A 24 14.74 -1.45 0.58
CA ASN A 24 14.17 -0.71 -0.56
C ASN A 24 12.64 -0.84 -0.63
N ALA A 25 11.98 -0.72 0.51
CA ALA A 25 10.54 -0.90 0.59
C ALA A 25 9.81 0.21 -0.16
N GLU A 26 8.80 -0.14 -0.92
CA GLU A 26 7.84 0.76 -1.57
C GLU A 26 6.46 0.39 -1.05
N GLU A 27 5.70 1.39 -0.64
CA GLU A 27 4.33 1.20 -0.21
C GLU A 27 3.35 1.75 -1.23
N THR A 28 2.38 0.95 -1.64
CA THR A 28 1.26 1.40 -2.47
C THR A 28 -0.03 1.42 -1.65
N VAL A 29 -0.78 2.52 -1.72
CA VAL A 29 -2.08 2.70 -1.07
C VAL A 29 -3.15 2.94 -2.13
N THR A 30 -4.20 2.14 -2.11
CA THR A 30 -5.35 2.30 -3.00
C THR A 30 -6.54 2.86 -2.22
N THR A 31 -7.01 4.04 -2.61
CA THR A 31 -8.20 4.70 -2.05
C THR A 31 -9.33 4.73 -3.06
N LEU A 32 -10.55 4.57 -2.56
CA LEU A 32 -11.79 4.82 -3.32
C LEU A 32 -12.31 6.18 -2.86
N GLU A 33 -12.44 7.10 -3.79
CA GLU A 33 -13.04 8.41 -3.57
C GLU A 33 -14.30 8.52 -4.44
N ILE A 34 -15.31 9.20 -3.93
CA ILE A 34 -16.51 9.54 -4.71
C ILE A 34 -16.36 10.99 -5.09
N ASP A 35 -16.41 11.27 -6.39
CA ASP A 35 -16.43 12.63 -6.90
C ASP A 35 -17.76 13.30 -6.54
N GLU A 36 -17.71 14.41 -5.79
CA GLU A 36 -18.93 15.04 -5.25
C GLU A 36 -19.79 15.73 -6.32
N GLU A 37 -19.23 16.03 -7.50
CA GLU A 37 -19.93 16.71 -8.59
C GLU A 37 -20.61 15.71 -9.54
N THR A 38 -19.91 14.63 -9.86
CA THR A 38 -20.31 13.63 -10.85
C THR A 38 -20.87 12.34 -10.22
N PHE A 39 -20.68 12.14 -8.91
CA PHE A 39 -20.99 10.90 -8.18
C PHE A 39 -20.25 9.66 -8.72
N GLU A 40 -19.16 9.86 -9.46
CA GLU A 40 -18.36 8.77 -9.98
C GLU A 40 -17.42 8.19 -8.92
N GLU A 41 -17.21 6.88 -8.99
CA GLU A 41 -16.22 6.16 -8.17
C GLU A 41 -14.82 6.29 -8.80
N VAL A 42 -13.91 6.96 -8.10
CA VAL A 42 -12.53 7.17 -8.53
C VAL A 42 -11.60 6.33 -7.67
N TYR A 43 -10.85 5.43 -8.32
CA TYR A 43 -9.77 4.68 -7.68
C TYR A 43 -8.46 5.44 -7.80
N LYS A 44 -7.86 5.84 -6.68
CA LYS A 44 -6.54 6.44 -6.64
C LYS A 44 -5.51 5.47 -6.09
N VAL A 45 -4.35 5.42 -6.75
CA VAL A 45 -3.21 4.61 -6.35
C VAL A 45 -2.04 5.55 -6.06
N ILE A 46 -1.55 5.53 -4.82
CA ILE A 46 -0.43 6.37 -4.37
C ILE A 46 0.72 5.46 -3.96
N SER A 47 1.92 5.72 -4.47
CA SER A 47 3.13 4.98 -4.06
C SER A 47 4.04 5.88 -3.23
N LEU A 48 4.45 5.39 -2.06
CA LEU A 48 5.30 6.04 -1.08
C LEU A 48 6.66 5.33 -1.08
N PHE A 49 7.71 6.14 -1.20
CA PHE A 49 9.10 5.71 -1.05
C PHE A 49 9.64 6.26 0.28
N PRO A 50 10.40 5.47 1.04
CA PRO A 50 10.99 5.88 2.32
C PRO A 50 12.08 6.93 2.17
#